data_AF-A0A218QE91-F1
#
_entry.id   AF-A0A218QE91-F1
#
_cell.length_a   1.000
_cell.length_b   1.000
_cell.length_c   1.000
_cell.angle_alpha   90.00
_cell.angle_beta   90.00
_cell.angle_gamma   90.00
#
_symmetry.space_group_name_H-M   'P 1'
#
loop_
_entity.id
_entity.type
_entity.pdbx_description
1 polymer ?
#
loop_
_entity_poly.entity_id
_entity_poly.type
_entity_poly.pdbx_seq_one_letter_code
_entity_poly.pdbx_strand_id
1 'polypeptide(L)'
;MSIPTGSEFVRRDFEARSPSIKARLNALTKIKQTIDPLKGFIPKLSITITPLLPTLPEDEAAFIEKLAIADRVVIQEFHASHNRSLVAGTREEAQGIKQKYAWWYDLEQVNYMKFKENLISRLPSVEIKEGKDGFGYE
;
A
#
# COMPACT_ATOMS: atom_id res chain seq x y z
N MET A 1 4.98 7.99 -1.32
CA MET A 1 5.11 7.39 0.03
C MET A 1 4.68 5.94 -0.04
N SER A 2 5.48 5.00 0.47
CA SER A 2 5.08 3.58 0.45
C SER A 2 4.27 3.20 1.69
N ILE A 3 3.11 2.56 1.51
CA ILE A 3 2.25 2.03 2.57
C ILE A 3 1.70 0.67 2.09
N PRO A 4 2.39 -0.44 2.35
CA PRO A 4 2.12 -1.72 1.67
C PRO A 4 0.88 -2.47 2.19
N THR A 5 0.29 -2.06 3.31
CA THR A 5 -0.91 -2.66 3.91
C THR A 5 -1.67 -1.61 4.72
N GLY A 6 -2.97 -1.82 4.88
CA GLY A 6 -3.82 -1.07 5.82
C GLY A 6 -3.78 -1.54 7.27
N SER A 7 -3.12 -2.68 7.56
CA SER A 7 -3.10 -3.28 8.90
C SER A 7 -1.76 -3.13 9.60
N GLU A 8 -1.76 -2.55 10.81
CA GLU A 8 -0.56 -2.47 11.66
C GLU A 8 -0.06 -3.84 12.12
N PHE A 9 -0.95 -4.83 12.19
CA PHE A 9 -0.57 -6.20 12.52
C PHE A 9 0.27 -6.79 11.38
N VAL A 10 -0.23 -6.71 10.15
CA VAL A 10 0.48 -7.18 8.97
C VAL A 10 1.77 -6.39 8.77
N ARG A 11 1.75 -5.07 8.88
CA ARG A 11 2.97 -4.24 8.78
C ARG A 11 4.03 -4.66 9.80
N ARG A 12 3.66 -5.03 11.03
CA ARG A 12 4.64 -5.48 12.04
C ARG A 12 5.27 -6.82 11.70
N ASP A 13 4.52 -7.74 11.09
CA ASP A 13 5.08 -9.03 10.66
C ASP A 13 6.06 -8.87 9.49
N PHE A 14 5.74 -8.01 8.51
CA PHE A 14 6.56 -7.85 7.31
C PHE A 14 7.66 -6.77 7.44
N GLU A 15 7.41 -5.72 8.22
CA GLU A 15 8.24 -4.52 8.30
C GLU A 15 8.34 -3.99 9.74
N ALA A 16 8.68 -4.86 10.71
CA ALA A 16 8.70 -4.53 12.14
C ALA A 16 9.44 -3.21 12.49
N ARG A 17 10.54 -2.94 11.79
CA ARG A 17 11.42 -1.76 12.02
C ARG A 17 10.95 -0.49 11.32
N SER A 18 9.96 -0.58 10.43
CA SER A 18 9.47 0.57 9.68
C SER A 18 8.46 1.40 10.48
N PRO A 19 8.28 2.70 10.16
CA PRO A 19 7.25 3.53 10.79
C PRO A 19 5.84 2.98 10.60
N SER A 20 4.97 3.25 11.58
CA SER A 20 3.55 2.91 11.53
C SER A 20 2.85 3.55 10.32
N ILE A 21 1.79 2.92 9.84
CA ILE A 21 0.87 3.43 8.81
C ILE A 21 0.40 4.83 9.21
N LYS A 22 0.01 5.01 10.48
CA LYS A 22 -0.39 6.32 11.02
C LYS A 22 0.71 7.36 10.88
N ALA A 23 1.96 7.03 11.20
CA ALA A 23 3.08 7.96 11.06
C ALA A 23 3.32 8.36 9.59
N ARG A 24 3.23 7.40 8.66
CA ARG A 24 3.36 7.66 7.21
C ARG A 24 2.26 8.59 6.68
N LEU A 25 1.01 8.36 7.08
CA LEU A 25 -0.14 9.22 6.71
C LEU A 25 -0.05 10.62 7.33
N ASN A 26 0.40 10.72 8.58
CA ASN A 26 0.63 12.01 9.23
C ASN A 26 1.71 12.82 8.51
N ALA A 27 2.79 12.16 8.06
CA ALA A 27 3.84 12.82 7.27
C ALA A 27 3.29 13.38 5.95
N LEU A 28 2.46 12.60 5.24
CA LEU A 28 1.78 13.08 4.02
C LEU A 28 0.87 14.27 4.30
N THR A 29 0.11 14.22 5.40
CA THR A 29 -0.77 15.31 5.82
C THR A 29 0.02 16.58 6.07
N LYS A 30 1.13 16.46 6.80
CA LYS A 30 2.01 17.59 7.08
C LYS A 30 2.59 18.17 5.80
N ILE A 31 3.08 17.32 4.88
CA ILE A 31 3.59 17.78 3.57
C ILE A 31 2.51 18.57 2.84
N LYS A 32 1.29 18.01 2.68
CA LYS A 32 0.17 18.66 1.98
C LYS A 32 -0.17 20.03 2.57
N GLN A 33 -0.17 20.16 3.89
CA GLN A 33 -0.49 21.41 4.59
C GLN A 33 0.63 22.45 4.54
N THR A 34 1.89 22.02 4.39
CA THR A 34 3.05 22.93 4.39
C THR A 34 3.44 23.42 3.00
N ILE A 35 2.90 22.82 1.94
CA ILE A 35 3.13 23.27 0.57
C ILE A 35 2.48 24.64 0.39
N ASP A 36 3.31 25.63 0.04
CA ASP A 36 2.85 26.97 -0.29
C ASP A 36 2.51 27.02 -1.79
N PRO A 37 1.22 27.16 -2.15
CA PRO A 37 0.80 27.17 -3.55
C PRO A 37 1.30 28.40 -4.33
N LEU A 38 1.81 29.43 -3.64
CA LEU A 38 2.31 30.66 -4.25
C LEU A 38 3.82 30.60 -4.56
N LYS A 39 4.54 29.56 -4.08
CA LYS A 39 6.00 29.46 -4.22
C LYS A 39 6.48 28.58 -5.37
N GLY A 40 5.59 28.17 -6.27
CA GLY A 40 5.94 27.43 -7.47
C GLY A 40 5.03 26.24 -7.73
N PHE A 41 5.60 25.15 -8.23
CA PHE A 41 4.86 23.95 -8.59
C PHE A 41 4.22 23.30 -7.35
N ILE A 42 2.93 22.96 -7.46
CA ILE A 42 2.22 22.19 -6.44
C ILE A 42 2.54 20.70 -6.67
N PRO A 43 3.37 20.06 -5.82
CA PRO A 43 3.73 18.68 -6.04
C PRO A 43 2.53 17.77 -5.84
N LYS A 44 2.35 16.82 -6.77
CA LYS A 44 1.39 15.73 -6.60
C LYS A 44 1.90 14.73 -5.57
N LEU A 45 1.01 14.29 -4.69
CA LEU A 45 1.26 13.26 -3.70
C LEU A 45 0.84 11.90 -4.24
N SER A 46 1.80 10.98 -4.31
CA SER A 46 1.54 9.60 -4.67
C SER A 46 1.78 8.67 -3.47
N ILE A 47 0.82 7.77 -3.21
CA ILE A 47 0.97 6.64 -2.29
C ILE A 47 1.19 5.37 -3.11
N THR A 48 2.18 4.57 -2.73
CA THR A 48 2.49 3.31 -3.40
C THR A 48 2.20 2.15 -2.44
N ILE A 49 1.44 1.18 -2.89
CA ILE A 49 1.11 -0.06 -2.19
C ILE A 49 1.75 -1.19 -3.00
N THR A 50 3.08 -1.24 -2.93
CA THR A 50 3.93 -2.02 -3.84
C THR A 50 5.04 -2.69 -3.02
N PRO A 51 4.88 -3.96 -2.62
CA PRO A 51 3.75 -4.83 -2.92
C PRO A 51 2.50 -4.54 -2.08
N LEU A 52 1.32 -4.96 -2.56
CA LEU A 52 0.09 -5.06 -1.79
C LEU A 52 0.17 -6.28 -0.88
N LEU A 53 0.51 -6.02 0.38
CA LEU A 53 0.47 -7.00 1.45
C LEU A 53 -0.97 -7.18 1.97
N PRO A 54 -1.25 -8.28 2.68
CA PRO A 54 -2.57 -8.52 3.27
C PRO A 54 -3.07 -7.31 4.06
N THR A 55 -4.33 -6.92 3.87
CA THR A 55 -5.01 -5.96 4.73
C THR A 55 -6.17 -6.68 5.39
N LEU A 56 -6.28 -6.61 6.72
CA LEU A 56 -7.36 -7.28 7.44
C LEU A 56 -8.70 -6.67 7.02
N PRO A 57 -9.77 -7.48 6.86
CA PRO A 57 -11.08 -6.99 6.40
C PRO A 57 -11.62 -5.81 7.22
N GLU A 58 -11.39 -5.81 8.54
CA GLU A 58 -11.79 -4.76 9.47
C GLU A 58 -11.02 -3.45 9.29
N ASP A 59 -9.78 -3.52 8.78
CA ASP A 59 -8.92 -2.36 8.56
C ASP A 59 -9.11 -1.73 7.18
N GLU A 60 -9.57 -2.51 6.19
CA GLU A 60 -9.54 -2.15 4.76
C GLU A 60 -10.32 -0.87 4.45
N ALA A 61 -11.58 -0.78 4.88
CA ALA A 61 -12.41 0.38 4.57
C ALA A 61 -11.81 1.67 5.16
N ALA A 62 -11.44 1.65 6.44
CA ALA A 62 -10.85 2.80 7.12
C ALA A 62 -9.47 3.16 6.55
N PHE A 63 -8.72 2.19 6.03
CA PHE A 63 -7.47 2.44 5.32
C PHE A 63 -7.70 3.12 3.99
N ILE A 64 -8.62 2.61 3.15
CA ILE A 64 -8.93 3.18 1.83
C ILE A 64 -9.35 4.65 1.96
N GLU A 65 -10.25 4.99 2.90
CA GLU A 65 -10.66 6.38 3.11
C GLU A 65 -9.48 7.31 3.42
N LYS A 66 -8.46 6.84 4.14
CA LYS A 66 -7.27 7.64 4.47
C LYS A 66 -6.36 7.87 3.26
N LEU A 67 -6.47 7.06 2.20
CA LEU A 67 -5.69 7.23 0.97
C LEU A 67 -6.18 8.42 0.14
N ALA A 68 -7.38 8.94 0.40
CA ALA A 68 -7.96 10.12 -0.25
C ALA A 68 -7.09 11.39 -0.15
N ILE A 69 -6.09 11.40 0.73
CA ILE A 69 -5.14 12.51 0.83
C ILE A 69 -4.19 12.59 -0.37
N ALA A 70 -3.95 11.48 -1.06
CA ALA A 70 -3.09 11.41 -2.23
C ALA A 70 -3.83 11.86 -3.49
N ASP A 71 -3.07 12.35 -4.46
CA ASP A 71 -3.57 12.60 -5.81
C ASP A 71 -3.54 11.32 -6.65
N ARG A 72 -2.63 10.39 -6.30
CA ARG A 72 -2.47 9.09 -6.95
C ARG A 72 -2.23 7.98 -5.94
N VAL A 73 -2.80 6.80 -6.19
CA VAL A 73 -2.41 5.55 -5.55
C VAL A 73 -1.92 4.57 -6.62
N VAL A 74 -0.71 4.03 -6.43
CA VAL A 74 -0.14 2.99 -7.27
C VAL A 74 -0.15 1.67 -6.50
N ILE A 75 -0.76 0.64 -7.04
CA ILE A 75 -0.77 -0.70 -6.43
C ILE A 75 0.04 -1.68 -7.29
N GLN A 76 0.65 -2.67 -6.64
CA GLN A 76 1.37 -3.74 -7.33
C GLN A 76 1.27 -5.01 -6.50
N GLU A 77 1.01 -6.14 -7.14
CA GLU A 77 1.00 -7.44 -6.47
C GLU A 77 2.39 -7.80 -5.89
N PHE A 78 2.41 -8.70 -4.88
CA PHE A 78 3.66 -9.17 -4.26
C PHE A 78 4.44 -10.15 -5.14
N HIS A 79 3.77 -10.76 -6.12
CA HIS A 79 4.26 -11.89 -6.91
C HIS A 79 4.88 -12.96 -6.00
N ALA A 80 4.08 -13.51 -5.08
CA ALA A 80 4.54 -14.53 -4.13
C ALA A 80 5.16 -15.77 -4.80
N SER A 81 4.87 -16.00 -6.09
CA SER A 81 5.37 -17.08 -6.95
C SER A 81 6.78 -16.87 -7.50
N HIS A 82 7.31 -15.65 -7.51
CA HIS A 82 8.69 -15.40 -7.92
C HIS A 82 9.61 -15.54 -6.70
N ASN A 83 10.34 -16.66 -6.65
CA ASN A 83 11.31 -17.10 -5.63
C ASN A 83 12.43 -16.10 -5.21
N ARG A 84 12.33 -14.81 -5.54
CA ARG A 84 13.40 -13.81 -5.39
C ARG A 84 13.06 -12.59 -4.50
N SER A 85 11.84 -12.42 -4.00
CA SER A 85 11.45 -11.18 -3.28
C SER A 85 11.45 -11.26 -1.75
N LEU A 86 11.65 -12.45 -1.16
CA LEU A 86 11.80 -12.61 0.29
C LEU A 86 13.24 -12.32 0.70
N VAL A 87 13.67 -11.07 0.56
CA VAL A 87 14.97 -10.59 1.05
C VAL A 87 14.73 -9.80 2.34
N ALA A 88 14.75 -10.52 3.46
CA ALA A 88 15.13 -10.10 4.82
C ALA A 88 14.40 -10.96 5.87
N GLY A 89 14.89 -12.18 6.09
CA GLY A 89 14.35 -13.16 7.03
C GLY A 89 14.66 -14.56 6.51
N THR A 90 14.91 -15.53 7.39
CA THR A 90 15.24 -16.88 6.93
C THR A 90 14.11 -17.43 6.06
N ARG A 91 14.40 -18.36 5.15
CA ARG A 91 13.39 -19.01 4.32
C ARG A 91 12.23 -19.56 5.15
N GLU A 92 12.50 -19.99 6.40
CA GLU A 92 11.46 -20.44 7.33
C GLU A 92 10.56 -19.30 7.83
N GLU A 93 11.11 -18.15 8.22
CA GLU A 93 10.31 -16.99 8.69
C GLU A 93 9.36 -16.51 7.58
N ALA A 94 9.88 -16.41 6.36
CA ALA A 94 9.10 -16.04 5.20
C ALA A 94 7.98 -17.06 4.89
N GLN A 95 8.26 -18.35 5.06
CA GLN A 95 7.27 -19.41 4.89
C GLN A 95 6.22 -19.39 6.01
N GLY A 96 6.62 -19.10 7.25
CA GLY A 96 5.72 -18.92 8.39
C GLY A 96 4.76 -17.74 8.20
N ILE A 97 5.25 -16.61 7.67
CA ILE A 97 4.41 -15.46 7.33
C ILE A 97 3.42 -15.80 6.22
N LYS A 98 3.86 -16.50 5.15
CA LYS A 98 2.94 -16.95 4.08
C LYS A 98 1.84 -17.86 4.62
N GLN A 99 2.17 -18.81 5.49
CA GLN A 99 1.18 -19.69 6.13
C GLN A 99 0.22 -18.92 7.05
N LYS A 100 0.73 -17.98 7.84
CA LYS A 100 -0.09 -17.12 8.71
C LYS A 100 -1.14 -16.33 7.93
N TYR A 101 -0.81 -15.92 6.70
CA TYR A 101 -1.67 -15.16 5.80
C TYR A 101 -2.18 -15.98 4.61
N ALA A 102 -2.33 -17.31 4.77
CA ALA A 102 -2.79 -18.19 3.70
C ALA A 102 -4.16 -17.77 3.13
N TRP A 103 -5.07 -17.28 3.97
CA TRP A 103 -6.36 -16.72 3.54
C TRP A 103 -6.24 -15.57 2.52
N TRP A 104 -5.11 -14.84 2.55
CA TRP A 104 -4.79 -13.84 1.56
C TRP A 104 -4.08 -14.45 0.35
N TYR A 105 -3.00 -15.20 0.58
CA TYR A 105 -2.09 -15.66 -0.48
C TYR A 105 -2.63 -16.85 -1.30
N ASP A 106 -3.46 -17.72 -0.73
CA ASP A 106 -4.10 -18.82 -1.47
C ASP A 106 -5.10 -18.29 -2.51
N LEU A 107 -5.61 -17.08 -2.28
CA LEU A 107 -6.53 -16.35 -3.15
C LEU A 107 -5.94 -14.99 -3.58
N GLU A 108 -4.62 -14.90 -3.74
CA GLU A 108 -3.88 -13.63 -3.95
C GLU A 108 -4.52 -12.76 -5.05
N GLN A 109 -4.79 -13.35 -6.22
CA GLN A 109 -5.39 -12.63 -7.35
C GLN A 109 -6.80 -12.11 -7.02
N VAL A 110 -7.62 -12.90 -6.33
CA VAL A 110 -8.99 -12.52 -5.96
C VAL A 110 -8.96 -11.38 -4.94
N ASN A 111 -8.10 -11.48 -3.94
CA ASN A 111 -7.95 -10.46 -2.90
C ASN A 111 -7.38 -9.15 -3.47
N TYR A 112 -6.40 -9.26 -4.37
CA TYR A 112 -5.87 -8.10 -5.11
C TYR A 112 -6.97 -7.39 -5.91
N MET A 113 -7.74 -8.14 -6.70
CA MET A 113 -8.82 -7.57 -7.52
C MET A 113 -9.91 -6.93 -6.65
N LYS A 114 -10.31 -7.60 -5.57
CA LYS A 114 -11.29 -7.06 -4.61
C LYS A 114 -10.81 -5.75 -3.97
N PHE A 115 -9.56 -5.70 -3.53
CA PHE A 115 -8.97 -4.48 -2.96
C PHE A 115 -8.95 -3.34 -4.00
N LYS A 116 -8.55 -3.65 -5.24
CA LYS A 116 -8.52 -2.69 -6.34
C LYS A 116 -9.92 -2.14 -6.66
N GLU A 117 -10.93 -2.99 -6.77
CA GLU A 117 -12.32 -2.57 -7.02
C GLU A 117 -12.85 -1.69 -5.88
N ASN A 118 -12.55 -2.03 -4.63
CA ASN A 118 -12.90 -1.21 -3.47
C ASN A 118 -12.17 0.14 -3.48
N LEU A 119 -10.90 0.17 -3.90
CA LEU A 119 -10.12 1.39 -4.02
C LEU A 119 -10.71 2.33 -5.09
N ILE A 120 -11.01 1.81 -6.28
CA ILE A 120 -11.60 2.57 -7.40
C ILE A 120 -12.99 3.10 -7.04
N SER A 121 -13.83 2.27 -6.42
CA SER A 121 -15.20 2.66 -6.08
C SER A 121 -15.29 3.71 -4.97
N ARG A 122 -14.39 3.67 -3.98
CA ARG A 122 -14.40 4.59 -2.83
C ARG A 122 -13.65 5.89 -3.07
N LEU A 123 -12.68 5.90 -3.99
CA LEU A 123 -11.82 7.06 -4.23
C LEU A 123 -11.94 7.59 -5.68
N PRO A 124 -13.13 8.04 -6.13
CA PRO A 124 -13.36 8.45 -7.52
C PRO A 124 -12.52 9.67 -7.95
N SER A 125 -12.01 10.46 -7.00
CA SER A 125 -11.17 11.63 -7.26
C SER A 125 -9.67 11.35 -7.21
N VAL A 126 -9.25 10.12 -6.88
CA VAL A 126 -7.83 9.74 -6.77
C VAL A 126 -7.46 8.92 -8.00
N GLU A 127 -6.33 9.25 -8.63
CA GLU A 127 -5.83 8.49 -9.76
C GLU A 127 -5.32 7.12 -9.30
N ILE A 128 -5.93 6.03 -9.76
CA ILE A 128 -5.50 4.66 -9.43
C ILE A 128 -4.68 4.11 -10.59
N LYS A 129 -3.45 3.64 -10.30
CA LYS A 129 -2.53 3.05 -11.27
C LYS A 129 -1.97 1.72 -10.77
N GLU A 130 -1.42 0.93 -11.69
CA GLU A 130 -0.84 -0.38 -11.39
C GLU A 130 0.58 -0.53 -11.93
N GLY A 131 1.41 -1.27 -11.20
CA GLY A 131 2.72 -1.72 -11.68
C GLY A 131 3.68 -0.59 -12.08
N LYS A 132 4.60 -0.91 -12.99
CA LYS A 132 5.67 0.01 -13.44
C LYS A 132 5.11 1.30 -14.04
N ASP A 133 4.00 1.21 -14.75
CA ASP A 133 3.37 2.34 -15.45
C ASP A 133 2.78 3.36 -14.47
N GLY A 134 2.51 2.97 -13.21
CA GLY A 134 2.02 3.88 -12.19
C GLY A 134 3.06 4.84 -11.62
N PHE A 135 4.35 4.56 -11.80
CA PHE A 135 5.44 5.37 -11.27
C PHE A 135 5.85 6.54 -12.19
N GLY A 136 5.51 6.49 -13.48
CA GLY A 136 5.74 7.57 -14.44
C GLY A 136 4.65 8.65 -14.37
N TYR A 137 4.99 9.90 -14.72
CA TYR A 137 4.04 11.02 -14.83
C TYR A 137 3.79 11.47 -16.28
N GLU A 138 4.15 10.64 -17.25
CA GLU A 138 3.90 10.85 -18.69
C GLU A 138 2.49 10.42 -19.11
#